data_AF-K2BYD0-F1
#
_entry.id   AF-K2BYD0-F1
#
_cell.length_a   1.000
_cell.length_b   1.000
_cell.length_c   1.000
_cell.angle_alpha   90.00
_cell.angle_beta   90.00
_cell.angle_gamma   90.00
#
_symmetry.space_group_name_H-M   'P 1'
#
loop_
_entity.id
_entity.type
_entity.pdbx_description
1 polymer ?
#
loop_
_entity_poly.entity_id
_entity_poly.type
_entity_poly.pdbx_seq_one_letter_code
_entity_poly.pdbx_strand_id
1 'polypeptide(L)'
;MTAKVNTYTLSIPKLKIKDALVTISGDDLTVSLVHYGGTPLPGQYGNAVVFGHSTLPQFFNQTNYKTIFSLLPTIKIGDVIEVLYDGIKYTYSVFDMVVVEPTDLSPLEQRFDDSYMTIITCVPPGTYWKRLNVKARIMKTPS
;
A
#
# COMPACT_ATOMS: atom_id res chain seq x y z
N MET A 1 -13.26 26.00 -6.04
CA MET A 1 -12.53 25.33 -4.94
C MET A 1 -12.73 23.84 -5.15
N THR A 2 -11.76 23.14 -5.72
CA THR A 2 -11.82 21.68 -5.86
C THR A 2 -11.66 21.11 -4.46
N ALA A 3 -12.63 20.33 -3.98
CA ALA A 3 -12.52 19.66 -2.69
C ALA A 3 -11.23 18.83 -2.67
N LYS A 4 -10.44 18.93 -1.60
CA LYS A 4 -9.26 18.09 -1.43
C LYS A 4 -9.74 16.64 -1.43
N VAL A 5 -9.34 15.87 -2.43
CA VAL A 5 -9.59 14.43 -2.47
C VAL A 5 -8.88 13.83 -1.25
N ASN A 6 -9.65 13.31 -0.30
CA ASN A 6 -9.14 12.77 0.97
C ASN A 6 -9.05 11.23 0.95
N THR A 7 -9.48 10.60 -0.13
CA THR A 7 -9.47 9.14 -0.29
C THR A 7 -9.12 8.74 -1.72
N TYR A 8 -8.66 7.51 -1.88
CA TYR A 8 -8.46 6.87 -3.18
C TYR A 8 -8.73 5.38 -3.08
N THR A 9 -8.70 4.67 -4.21
CA THR A 9 -8.81 3.21 -4.19
C THR A 9 -7.51 2.55 -4.61
N LEU A 10 -7.22 1.40 -4.00
CA LEU A 10 -6.07 0.56 -4.26
C LEU A 10 -6.53 -0.86 -4.59
N SER A 11 -5.98 -1.42 -5.66
CA SER A 11 -6.24 -2.80 -6.10
C SER A 11 -4.94 -3.58 -6.18
N ILE A 12 -4.98 -4.84 -5.76
CA ILE A 12 -3.90 -5.81 -5.92
C ILE A 12 -4.50 -7.04 -6.63
N PRO A 13 -4.50 -7.08 -7.97
CA PRO A 13 -5.17 -8.13 -8.74
C PRO A 13 -4.75 -9.54 -8.35
N LYS A 14 -3.46 -9.73 -8.03
CA LYS A 14 -2.90 -11.02 -7.58
C LYS A 14 -3.61 -11.58 -6.34
N LEU A 15 -4.04 -10.70 -5.44
CA LEU A 15 -4.72 -11.04 -4.19
C LEU A 15 -6.25 -10.91 -4.31
N LYS A 16 -6.77 -10.57 -5.51
CA LYS A 16 -8.19 -10.25 -5.74
C LYS A 16 -8.72 -9.10 -4.88
N ILE A 17 -7.83 -8.26 -4.37
CA ILE A 17 -8.18 -7.01 -3.70
C ILE A 17 -8.55 -6.01 -4.79
N LYS A 18 -9.79 -5.54 -4.77
CA LYS A 18 -10.32 -4.61 -5.76
C LYS A 18 -10.90 -3.39 -5.07
N ASP A 19 -10.49 -2.23 -5.55
CA ASP A 19 -10.97 -0.91 -5.15
C ASP A 19 -11.01 -0.70 -3.63
N ALA A 20 -10.02 -1.21 -2.91
CA ALA A 20 -9.90 -1.04 -1.46
C ALA A 20 -9.71 0.45 -1.14
N LEU A 21 -10.57 0.99 -0.27
CA LEU A 21 -10.53 2.38 0.13
C LEU A 21 -9.24 2.66 0.90
N VAL A 22 -8.56 3.72 0.52
CA VAL A 22 -7.42 4.29 1.22
C VAL A 22 -7.77 5.70 1.67
N THR A 23 -7.60 5.98 2.96
CA THR A 23 -7.87 7.28 3.56
C THR A 23 -6.55 8.03 3.80
N ILE A 24 -6.45 9.26 3.30
CA ILE A 24 -5.27 10.11 3.46
C ILE A 24 -5.25 10.71 4.86
N SER A 25 -4.15 10.48 5.60
CA SER A 25 -4.00 10.90 6.99
C SER A 25 -5.09 10.34 7.92
N GLY A 26 -5.61 9.15 7.61
CA GLY A 26 -6.51 8.42 8.50
C GLY A 26 -5.79 7.78 9.69
N ASP A 27 -6.56 7.33 10.67
CA ASP A 27 -6.08 6.68 11.89
C ASP A 27 -6.71 5.29 12.15
N ASP A 28 -7.81 4.97 11.45
CA ASP A 28 -8.52 3.69 11.60
C ASP A 28 -8.30 2.73 10.42
N LEU A 29 -7.46 1.72 10.65
CA LEU A 29 -7.16 0.64 9.71
C LEU A 29 -8.25 -0.44 9.63
N THR A 30 -9.29 -0.36 10.47
CA THR A 30 -10.40 -1.34 10.47
C THR A 30 -11.48 -1.02 9.45
N VAL A 31 -11.52 0.24 8.97
CA VAL A 31 -12.52 0.74 8.01
C VAL A 31 -11.92 1.07 6.65
N SER A 32 -10.61 1.29 6.57
CA SER A 32 -9.90 1.59 5.32
C SER A 32 -8.41 1.24 5.43
N LEU A 33 -7.71 1.19 4.31
CA LEU A 33 -6.26 1.34 4.31
C LEU A 33 -5.91 2.80 4.67
N VAL A 34 -4.73 3.03 5.23
CA VAL A 34 -4.31 4.38 5.64
C VAL A 34 -3.09 4.82 4.86
N HIS A 35 -3.19 5.93 4.15
CA HIS A 35 -2.04 6.63 3.59
C HIS A 35 -1.41 7.51 4.66
N TYR A 36 -0.10 7.34 4.88
CA TYR A 36 0.64 8.09 5.89
C TYR A 36 0.76 9.57 5.52
N GLY A 37 0.13 10.43 6.33
CA GLY A 37 0.15 11.87 6.12
C GLY A 37 1.57 12.43 6.03
N GLY A 38 1.77 13.37 5.11
CA GLY A 38 3.09 13.97 4.85
C GLY A 38 3.95 13.21 3.83
N THR A 39 3.53 12.02 3.38
CA THR A 39 4.14 11.36 2.21
C THR A 39 3.48 11.80 0.91
N PRO A 40 4.21 11.80 -0.22
CA PRO A 40 3.68 12.21 -1.53
C PRO A 40 2.45 11.39 -1.94
N LEU A 41 1.57 12.02 -2.71
CA LEU A 41 0.36 11.37 -3.22
C LEU A 41 0.68 10.42 -4.37
N PRO A 42 -0.21 9.44 -4.68
CA PRO A 42 -0.01 8.55 -5.82
C PRO A 42 0.27 9.33 -7.12
N GLY A 43 1.33 8.93 -7.84
CA GLY A 43 1.77 9.55 -9.08
C GLY A 43 2.80 10.67 -8.91
N GLN A 44 2.95 11.21 -7.70
CA GLN A 44 3.97 12.21 -7.40
C GLN A 44 5.34 11.55 -7.19
N TYR A 45 6.41 12.29 -7.47
CA TYR A 45 7.76 11.85 -7.12
C TYR A 45 7.93 11.75 -5.61
N GLY A 46 8.65 10.73 -5.16
CA GLY A 46 8.71 10.35 -3.76
C GLY A 46 8.04 9.00 -3.50
N ASN A 47 7.90 8.68 -2.21
CA ASN A 47 7.41 7.38 -1.75
C ASN A 47 6.11 7.56 -0.95
N ALA A 48 4.99 7.22 -1.59
CA ALA A 48 3.68 7.15 -0.95
C ALA A 48 3.62 5.93 -0.03
N VAL A 49 3.29 6.12 1.26
CA VAL A 49 3.28 5.03 2.23
C VAL A 49 1.85 4.68 2.62
N VAL A 50 1.49 3.40 2.51
CA VAL A 50 0.16 2.87 2.83
C VAL A 50 0.25 1.75 3.84
N PHE A 51 -0.57 1.82 4.89
CA PHE A 51 -0.70 0.80 5.92
C PHE A 51 -1.99 -0.01 5.74
N GLY A 52 -1.94 -1.29 6.11
CA GLY A 52 -3.11 -2.17 6.18
C GLY A 52 -2.93 -3.31 7.18
N HIS A 53 -4.03 -3.81 7.74
CA HIS A 53 -3.98 -4.92 8.69
C HIS A 53 -3.75 -6.27 8.02
N SER A 54 -3.05 -7.13 8.77
CA SER A 54 -2.81 -8.53 8.46
C SER A 54 -3.13 -9.37 9.70
N THR A 55 -3.86 -10.45 9.49
CA THR A 55 -4.24 -11.45 10.50
C THR A 55 -3.88 -12.84 9.97
N LEU A 56 -4.23 -13.90 10.70
CA LEU A 56 -3.94 -15.26 10.22
C LEU A 56 -4.51 -15.52 8.82
N PRO A 57 -3.77 -16.19 7.91
CA PRO A 57 -4.16 -16.29 6.49
C PRO A 57 -5.51 -16.95 6.24
N GLN A 58 -5.92 -17.89 7.11
CA GLN A 58 -7.23 -18.54 7.02
C GLN A 58 -8.43 -17.58 7.20
N PHE A 59 -8.20 -16.39 7.74
CA PHE A 59 -9.22 -15.34 7.88
C PHE A 59 -9.13 -14.27 6.80
N PHE A 60 -8.29 -14.48 5.77
CA PHE A 60 -8.18 -13.56 4.65
C PHE A 60 -9.54 -13.30 4.02
N ASN A 61 -9.83 -12.02 3.81
CA ASN A 61 -10.98 -11.56 3.06
C ASN A 61 -10.61 -10.27 2.34
N GLN A 62 -10.70 -10.30 1.01
CA GLN A 62 -10.32 -9.20 0.13
C GLN A 62 -11.15 -7.91 0.29
N THR A 63 -12.29 -7.95 1.00
CA THR A 63 -13.12 -6.77 1.29
C THR A 63 -13.12 -6.36 2.76
N ASN A 64 -12.44 -7.09 3.64
CA ASN A 64 -12.39 -6.81 5.07
C ASN A 64 -11.03 -6.20 5.45
N TYR A 65 -10.99 -4.90 5.75
CA TYR A 65 -9.75 -4.18 6.07
C TYR A 65 -8.97 -4.77 7.25
N LYS A 66 -9.62 -5.47 8.18
CA LYS A 66 -8.95 -6.16 9.29
C LYS A 66 -8.08 -7.32 8.82
N THR A 67 -8.34 -7.90 7.65
CA THR A 67 -7.66 -9.10 7.15
C THR A 67 -7.18 -8.97 5.70
N ILE A 68 -7.30 -7.78 5.12
CA ILE A 68 -7.10 -7.51 3.69
C ILE A 68 -5.66 -7.79 3.23
N PHE A 69 -4.66 -7.60 4.11
CA PHE A 69 -3.26 -7.89 3.80
C PHE A 69 -2.73 -9.19 4.41
N SER A 70 -3.61 -10.08 4.90
CA SER A 70 -3.19 -11.39 5.41
C SER A 70 -2.44 -12.25 4.37
N LEU A 71 -2.69 -12.01 3.07
CA LEU A 71 -1.98 -12.67 1.95
C LEU A 71 -0.94 -11.78 1.26
N LEU A 72 -0.69 -10.56 1.75
CA LEU A 72 0.33 -9.67 1.17
C LEU A 72 1.72 -10.31 1.09
N PRO A 73 2.18 -11.15 2.05
CA PRO A 73 3.46 -11.83 1.93
C PRO A 73 3.57 -12.82 0.75
N THR A 74 2.48 -13.14 0.05
CA THR A 74 2.46 -14.12 -1.04
C THR A 74 2.69 -13.51 -2.43
N ILE A 75 2.67 -12.18 -2.54
CA ILE A 75 2.99 -11.49 -3.80
C ILE A 75 4.47 -11.63 -4.13
N LYS A 76 4.82 -11.33 -5.38
CA LYS A 76 6.18 -11.44 -5.90
C LYS A 76 6.63 -10.14 -6.56
N ILE A 77 7.95 -9.99 -6.70
CA ILE A 77 8.54 -8.99 -7.58
C ILE A 77 7.92 -9.12 -8.98
N GLY A 78 7.50 -8.01 -9.55
CA GLY A 78 6.79 -7.92 -10.83
C GLY A 78 5.26 -7.85 -10.70
N ASP A 79 4.67 -8.28 -9.56
CA ASP A 79 3.23 -8.12 -9.34
C ASP A 79 2.85 -6.64 -9.31
N VAL A 80 1.60 -6.34 -9.67
CA VAL A 80 1.12 -4.96 -9.84
C VAL A 80 0.22 -4.50 -8.71
N ILE A 81 0.33 -3.21 -8.39
CA ILE A 81 -0.57 -2.46 -7.51
C ILE A 81 -1.17 -1.34 -8.35
N GLU A 82 -2.49 -1.28 -8.41
CA GLU A 82 -3.21 -0.26 -9.17
C GLU A 82 -3.87 0.72 -8.21
N VAL A 83 -3.75 2.01 -8.50
CA VAL A 83 -4.28 3.09 -7.66
C VAL A 83 -5.09 4.03 -8.52
N LEU A 84 -6.34 4.28 -8.13
CA LEU A 84 -7.19 5.29 -8.77
C LEU A 84 -7.30 6.50 -7.84
N TYR A 85 -6.59 7.58 -8.18
CA TYR A 85 -6.58 8.82 -7.42
C TYR A 85 -6.92 9.99 -8.34
N ASP A 86 -7.89 10.81 -7.91
CA ASP A 86 -8.39 11.98 -8.66
C ASP A 86 -8.78 11.67 -10.12
N GLY A 87 -9.41 10.50 -10.33
CA GLY A 87 -9.83 10.02 -11.65
C GLY A 87 -8.69 9.49 -12.53
N ILE A 88 -7.44 9.51 -12.06
CA ILE A 88 -6.26 9.03 -12.79
C ILE A 88 -5.85 7.66 -12.23
N LYS A 89 -5.67 6.68 -13.14
CA LYS A 89 -5.17 5.36 -12.80
C LYS A 89 -3.64 5.33 -12.86
N TYR A 90 -3.01 5.04 -11.74
CA TYR A 90 -1.58 4.79 -11.62
C TYR A 90 -1.34 3.29 -11.43
N THR A 91 -0.37 2.74 -12.13
CA THR A 91 0.03 1.33 -11.98
C THR A 91 1.46 1.28 -11.48
N TYR A 92 1.70 0.56 -10.39
CA TYR A 92 3.01 0.33 -9.82
C TYR A 92 3.38 -1.15 -9.95
N SER A 93 4.64 -1.44 -10.20
CA SER A 93 5.18 -2.80 -10.19
C SER A 93 6.07 -2.99 -8.96
N VAL A 94 5.84 -4.07 -8.23
CA VAL A 94 6.64 -4.47 -7.06
C VAL A 94 8.07 -4.75 -7.51
N PHE A 95 9.05 -4.08 -6.90
CA PHE A 95 10.46 -4.28 -7.22
C PHE A 95 11.27 -4.82 -6.04
N ASP A 96 10.75 -4.71 -4.81
CA ASP A 96 11.44 -5.15 -3.60
C ASP A 96 10.45 -5.47 -2.47
N MET A 97 10.85 -6.38 -1.57
CA MET A 97 10.07 -6.82 -0.41
C MET A 97 11.01 -7.05 0.78
N VAL A 98 10.89 -6.22 1.82
CA VAL A 98 11.81 -6.23 2.97
C VAL A 98 11.05 -6.37 4.27
N VAL A 99 11.51 -7.28 5.13
CA VAL A 99 10.99 -7.44 6.50
C VAL A 99 11.89 -6.69 7.47
N VAL A 100 11.30 -5.78 8.26
CA VAL A 100 12.01 -4.94 9.23
C VAL A 100 11.38 -5.01 10.62
N GLU A 101 12.09 -4.48 11.61
CA GLU A 101 11.56 -4.33 12.97
C GLU A 101 10.49 -3.21 13.03
N PRO A 102 9.50 -3.27 13.93
CA PRO A 102 8.43 -2.26 14.00
C PRO A 102 8.92 -0.84 14.30
N THR A 103 10.12 -0.69 14.86
CA THR A 103 10.76 0.60 15.16
C THR A 103 11.59 1.14 14.00
N ASP A 104 11.74 0.38 12.90
CA ASP A 104 12.48 0.80 11.73
C ASP A 104 11.66 1.79 10.90
N LEU A 105 12.20 3.00 10.72
CA LEU A 105 11.57 4.09 9.98
C LEU A 105 12.06 4.20 8.53
N SER A 106 12.99 3.35 8.09
CA SER A 106 13.47 3.30 6.70
C SER A 106 12.36 3.16 5.64
N PRO A 107 11.18 2.55 5.90
CA PRO A 107 10.09 2.54 4.92
C PRO A 107 9.49 3.91 4.62
N LEU A 108 9.72 4.90 5.49
CA LEU A 108 9.25 6.28 5.33
C LEU A 108 10.24 7.17 4.57
N GLU A 109 11.46 6.67 4.32
CA GLU A 109 12.47 7.40 3.56
C GLU A 109 11.94 7.77 2.17
N GLN A 110 12.31 8.97 1.73
CA GLN A 110 11.86 9.55 0.48
C GLN A 110 12.98 9.53 -0.55
N ARG A 111 12.61 9.21 -1.79
CA ARG A 111 13.46 9.30 -2.98
C ARG A 111 12.66 9.94 -4.10
N PHE A 112 13.18 11.01 -4.69
CA PHE A 112 12.43 11.87 -5.61
C PHE A 112 12.88 11.69 -7.07
N ASP A 113 13.57 10.61 -7.40
CA ASP A 113 14.01 10.25 -8.76
C ASP A 113 12.92 9.54 -9.58
N ASP A 114 11.89 9.02 -8.93
CA ASP A 114 10.69 8.47 -9.57
C ASP A 114 9.49 8.52 -8.59
N SER A 115 8.34 7.98 -9.01
CA SER A 115 7.19 7.75 -8.13
C SER A 115 7.19 6.33 -7.56
N TYR A 116 7.18 6.23 -6.24
CA TYR A 116 7.24 4.99 -5.47
C TYR A 116 6.03 4.86 -4.55
N MET A 117 5.72 3.61 -4.21
CA MET A 117 4.73 3.27 -3.21
C MET A 117 5.25 2.16 -2.31
N THR A 118 5.09 2.31 -1.00
CA THR A 118 5.41 1.28 -0.01
C THR A 118 4.14 0.86 0.73
N ILE A 119 3.76 -0.41 0.61
CA ILE A 119 2.67 -1.01 1.39
C ILE A 119 3.27 -1.71 2.61
N ILE A 120 2.78 -1.36 3.80
CA ILE A 120 3.27 -1.86 5.07
C ILE A 120 2.19 -2.68 5.76
N THR A 121 2.55 -3.89 6.20
CA THR A 121 1.69 -4.73 7.03
C THR A 121 2.47 -5.51 8.09
N CYS A 122 1.79 -6.09 9.06
CA CYS A 122 2.40 -6.92 10.09
C CYS A 122 2.73 -8.33 9.57
N VAL A 123 3.88 -8.86 9.96
CA VAL A 123 4.29 -10.24 9.68
C VAL A 123 5.01 -10.88 10.88
N PRO A 124 4.93 -12.22 11.05
CA PRO A 124 4.02 -13.15 10.38
C PRO A 124 2.53 -12.78 10.59
N PRO A 125 1.63 -13.18 9.67
CA PRO A 125 0.22 -12.78 9.75
C PRO A 125 -0.41 -13.24 11.09
N GLY A 126 -1.14 -12.35 11.76
CA GLY A 126 -1.69 -12.60 13.11
C GLY A 126 -0.75 -12.26 14.27
N THR A 127 0.46 -11.76 13.98
CA THR A 127 1.40 -11.21 14.98
C THR A 127 1.70 -9.75 14.68
N TYR A 128 2.37 -9.05 15.60
CA TYR A 128 2.85 -7.68 15.42
C TYR A 128 4.38 -7.58 15.44
N TRP A 129 5.08 -8.73 15.36
CA TRP A 129 6.51 -8.82 15.63
C TRP A 129 7.37 -8.05 14.64
N LYS A 130 7.04 -8.11 13.35
CA LYS A 130 7.78 -7.45 12.29
C LYS A 130 6.85 -6.74 11.32
N ARG A 131 7.44 -5.97 10.41
CA ARG A 131 6.73 -5.28 9.33
C ARG A 131 7.26 -5.76 7.99
N LEU A 132 6.36 -6.16 7.10
CA LEU A 132 6.66 -6.38 5.70
C LEU A 132 6.44 -5.07 4.96
N ASN A 133 7.46 -4.63 4.23
CA ASN A 133 7.41 -3.49 3.33
C ASN A 133 7.46 -3.99 1.90
N VAL A 134 6.35 -3.87 1.19
CA VAL A 134 6.27 -4.12 -0.25
C VAL A 134 6.55 -2.81 -0.95
N LYS A 135 7.67 -2.73 -1.67
CA LYS A 135 8.07 -1.53 -2.40
C LYS A 135 7.76 -1.70 -3.88
N ALA A 136 7.07 -0.71 -4.43
CA ALA A 136 6.67 -0.68 -5.82
C ALA A 136 7.03 0.66 -6.48
N ARG A 137 7.30 0.62 -7.77
CA ARG A 137 7.67 1.80 -8.57
C ARG A 137 6.66 1.96 -9.69
N ILE A 138 6.30 3.20 -10.00
CA ILE A 138 5.34 3.49 -11.06
C ILE A 138 5.80 2.88 -12.38
N MET A 139 4.87 2.27 -13.09
CA MET A 139 5.06 1.83 -14.46
C MET A 139 4.80 3.03 -15.35
N LYS A 140 5.84 3.49 -16.05
CA LYS A 140 5.68 4.48 -17.11
C LYS A 140 4.93 3.81 -18.25
N THR A 141 3.75 4.32 -18.60
CA THR A 141 3.08 3.91 -19.83
C THR A 141 4.04 4.20 -21.00
N PRO A 142 4.29 3.25 -21.92
CA PRO A 142 5.00 3.57 -23.14
C PRO A 142 4.27 4.72 -23.83
N SER A 143 5.01 5.78 -24.17
CA SER A 143 4.54 6.90 -24.97
C SER A 143 4.23 6.45 -26.39
#